data_AF-A0A2D5XZ17-F1
#
_entry.id   AF-A0A2D5XZ17-F1
#
_cell.length_a   1.000
_cell.length_b   1.000
_cell.length_c   1.000
_cell.angle_alpha   90.00
_cell.angle_beta   90.00
_cell.angle_gamma   90.00
#
_symmetry.space_group_name_H-M   'P 1'
#
loop_
_entity.id
_entity.type
_entity.pdbx_description
1 polymer ?
#
loop_
_entity_poly.entity_id
_entity_poly.type
_entity_poly.pdbx_seq_one_letter_code
_entity_poly.pdbx_strand_id
1 'polypeptide(L)'
;MVKVKNGVLGVGIFVIYLLVVFQGIQVFYPAPEYGDFCDRGEFVEPRPLLPETSCKSAGIAEKQDECAAQKAMFRAEYDDRGCVIDGYCDDCNVRYDEAREAYDQNFFVIVLVIG
;
A
#
# COMPACT_ATOMS: atom_id res chain seq x y z
N MET A 1 16.06 39.20 -32.94
CA MET A 1 16.96 38.58 -31.93
C MET A 1 16.42 38.58 -30.50
N VAL A 2 15.63 39.59 -30.07
CA VAL A 2 15.10 39.69 -28.69
C VAL A 2 14.08 38.59 -28.33
N LYS A 3 13.29 38.09 -29.30
CA LYS A 3 12.27 37.04 -29.05
C LYS A 3 12.84 35.69 -28.60
N VAL A 4 14.04 35.30 -29.07
CA VAL A 4 14.66 34.01 -28.73
C VAL A 4 15.23 34.03 -27.32
N LYS A 5 15.93 35.11 -26.94
CA LYS A 5 16.46 35.28 -25.58
C LYS A 5 15.36 35.23 -24.51
N ASN A 6 14.24 35.92 -24.76
CA ASN A 6 13.12 35.91 -23.81
C ASN A 6 12.41 34.55 -23.76
N GLY A 7 12.35 33.81 -24.88
CA GLY A 7 11.81 32.45 -24.92
C GLY A 7 12.67 31.46 -24.11
N VAL A 8 13.99 31.48 -24.27
CA VAL A 8 14.92 30.63 -23.52
C VAL A 8 14.83 30.89 -22.01
N LEU A 9 14.72 32.16 -21.63
CA LEU A 9 14.60 32.56 -20.22
C LEU A 9 13.26 32.10 -19.62
N GLY A 10 12.17 32.19 -20.38
CA GLY A 10 10.86 31.66 -19.98
C GLY A 10 10.87 30.14 -19.80
N VAL A 11 11.49 29.40 -20.73
CA VAL A 11 11.63 27.93 -20.62
C VAL A 11 12.47 27.56 -19.38
N GLY A 12 13.56 28.28 -19.13
CA GLY A 12 14.38 28.06 -17.93
C GLY A 12 13.60 28.21 -16.63
N ILE A 13 12.83 29.29 -16.50
CA ILE A 13 11.96 29.53 -15.33
C ILE A 13 10.92 28.42 -15.20
N PHE A 14 10.29 28.01 -16.30
CA PHE A 14 9.30 26.94 -16.30
C PHE A 14 9.86 25.61 -15.79
N VAL A 15 11.06 25.24 -16.23
CA VAL A 15 11.72 24.01 -15.76
C VAL A 15 12.01 24.08 -14.26
N ILE A 16 12.56 25.20 -13.79
CA ILE A 16 12.86 25.40 -12.35
C ILE A 16 11.56 25.35 -11.54
N TYR A 17 10.50 26.00 -12.01
CA TYR A 17 9.18 25.97 -11.38
C TYR A 17 8.66 24.54 -11.22
N LEU A 18 8.69 23.73 -12.27
CA LEU A 18 8.26 22.34 -12.21
C LEU A 18 9.09 21.52 -11.21
N LEU A 19 10.41 21.70 -11.20
CA LEU A 19 11.28 21.01 -10.24
C LEU A 19 10.93 21.39 -8.79
N VAL A 20 10.68 22.67 -8.52
CA VAL A 20 10.28 23.15 -7.19
C VAL A 20 8.93 22.58 -6.79
N VAL A 21 7.95 22.55 -7.71
CA VAL A 21 6.63 21.96 -7.44
C VAL A 21 6.75 20.47 -7.13
N PHE A 22 7.42 19.69 -7.98
CA PHE A 22 7.54 18.24 -7.78
C PHE A 22 8.27 17.88 -6.50
N GLN A 23 9.39 18.56 -6.20
CA GLN A 23 10.13 18.31 -4.96
C GLN A 23 9.39 18.84 -3.74
N GLY A 24 8.71 19.98 -3.86
CA GLY A 24 7.87 20.52 -2.79
C GLY A 24 6.76 19.54 -2.39
N ILE A 25 6.07 18.95 -3.37
CA ILE A 25 5.04 17.95 -3.10
C ILE A 25 5.63 16.74 -2.35
N GLN A 26 6.75 16.19 -2.80
CA GLN A 26 7.36 15.04 -2.14
C GLN A 26 7.79 15.33 -0.68
N VAL A 27 8.24 16.55 -0.39
CA VAL A 27 8.69 16.95 0.95
C VAL A 27 7.52 17.20 1.91
N PHE A 28 6.48 17.89 1.45
CA PHE A 28 5.35 18.28 2.31
C PHE A 28 4.22 17.26 2.32
N TYR A 29 4.16 16.39 1.31
CA TYR A 29 3.13 15.40 1.11
C TYR A 29 3.78 14.09 0.63
N PRO A 30 4.42 13.33 1.54
CA PRO A 30 5.05 12.06 1.18
C PRO A 30 3.98 11.02 0.82
N ALA A 31 4.25 10.24 -0.22
CA ALA A 31 3.37 9.14 -0.61
C ALA A 31 3.38 8.02 0.45
N PRO A 32 2.24 7.40 0.76
CA PRO A 32 2.20 6.27 1.68
C PRO A 32 2.98 5.10 1.08
N GLU A 33 3.90 4.52 1.86
CA GLU A 33 4.62 3.33 1.44
C GLU A 33 3.93 2.07 1.98
N TYR A 34 3.79 1.04 1.14
CA TYR A 34 3.16 -0.22 1.53
C TYR A 34 3.79 -0.85 2.80
N GLY A 35 5.11 -0.69 2.95
CA GLY A 35 5.85 -1.23 4.11
C GLY A 35 5.52 -0.57 5.45
N ASP A 36 4.92 0.62 5.45
CA ASP A 36 4.52 1.32 6.68
C ASP A 36 3.21 0.76 7.25
N PHE A 37 2.44 0.03 6.42
CA PHE A 37 1.16 -0.56 6.78
C PHE A 37 1.26 -2.07 6.92
N CYS A 38 1.92 -2.71 5.95
CA CYS A 38 2.05 -4.15 5.87
C CYS A 38 3.49 -4.56 6.22
N ASP A 39 3.64 -5.28 7.33
CA ASP A 39 4.92 -5.87 7.70
C ASP A 39 5.39 -6.83 6.59
N ARG A 40 6.53 -6.52 5.97
CA ARG A 40 7.20 -7.41 5.01
C ARG A 40 7.87 -8.62 5.70
N GLY A 41 7.73 -8.72 7.01
CA GLY A 41 8.61 -9.48 7.89
C GLY A 41 8.31 -10.97 8.02
N GLU A 42 7.08 -11.42 7.79
CA GLU A 42 6.75 -12.83 7.98
C GLU A 42 5.87 -13.31 6.83
N PHE A 43 6.52 -13.65 5.71
CA PHE A 43 6.00 -14.75 4.92
C PHE A 43 6.01 -15.96 5.85
N VAL A 44 4.85 -16.28 6.43
CA VAL A 44 4.65 -17.55 7.11
C VAL A 44 4.91 -18.60 6.03
N GLU A 45 6.13 -19.14 6.02
CA GLU A 45 6.49 -20.16 5.05
C GLU A 45 5.48 -21.29 5.19
N PRO A 46 4.85 -21.75 4.09
CA PRO A 46 3.92 -22.84 4.17
C PRO A 46 4.65 -24.04 4.76
N ARG A 47 4.29 -24.43 6.00
CA ARG A 47 4.88 -25.62 6.62
C ARG A 47 4.44 -26.84 5.81
N PRO A 48 5.37 -27.72 5.40
CA PRO A 48 5.00 -28.92 4.67
C PRO A 48 4.04 -29.75 5.52
N LEU A 49 2.90 -30.14 4.94
CA LEU A 49 1.96 -31.05 5.57
C LEU A 49 2.67 -32.37 5.87
N LEU A 50 2.66 -32.78 7.14
CA LEU A 50 3.17 -34.10 7.51
C LEU A 50 2.22 -35.17 6.95
N PRO A 51 2.74 -36.22 6.27
CA PRO A 51 1.97 -37.13 5.43
C PRO A 51 0.91 -37.99 6.15
N GLU A 52 0.84 -37.96 7.49
CA GLU A 52 -0.11 -38.74 8.29
C GLU A 52 -1.09 -37.89 9.13
N THR A 53 -1.34 -36.63 8.78
CA THR A 53 -2.16 -35.74 9.61
C THR A 53 -3.56 -35.48 9.03
N SER A 54 -4.58 -35.97 9.75
CA SER A 54 -5.97 -35.50 9.63
C SER A 54 -6.08 -34.15 10.35
N CYS A 55 -5.97 -33.05 9.60
CA CYS A 55 -6.24 -31.73 10.16
C CYS A 55 -7.75 -31.60 10.45
N LYS A 56 -8.11 -31.22 11.67
CA LYS A 56 -9.48 -30.83 12.04
C LYS A 56 -9.54 -29.31 12.08
N SER A 57 -9.95 -28.67 10.99
CA SER A 57 -10.23 -27.24 10.96
C SER A 57 -11.74 -27.01 11.10
N ALA A 58 -12.17 -26.55 12.27
CA ALA A 58 -13.54 -26.09 12.49
C ALA A 58 -13.55 -24.56 12.55
N GLY A 59 -14.47 -23.90 11.84
CA GLY A 59 -14.66 -22.45 11.89
C GLY A 59 -13.69 -21.59 11.07
N ILE A 60 -12.65 -22.18 10.46
CA ILE A 60 -11.68 -21.43 9.64
C ILE A 60 -12.32 -20.82 8.39
N ALA A 61 -13.23 -21.56 7.73
CA ALA A 61 -13.93 -21.07 6.54
C ALA A 61 -14.81 -19.84 6.87
N GLU A 62 -15.51 -19.86 8.00
CA GLU A 62 -16.35 -18.75 8.44
C GLU A 62 -15.50 -17.51 8.74
N LYS A 63 -14.38 -17.65 9.47
CA LYS A 63 -13.44 -16.55 9.70
C LYS A 63 -12.83 -16.00 8.40
N GLN A 64 -12.54 -16.88 7.43
CA GLN A 64 -12.02 -16.47 6.14
C GLN A 64 -13.05 -15.64 5.35
N ASP A 65 -14.32 -16.04 5.39
CA ASP A 65 -15.42 -15.30 4.79
C ASP A 65 -15.64 -13.94 5.50
N GLU A 66 -15.53 -13.90 6.83
CA GLU A 66 -15.59 -12.67 7.62
C GLU A 66 -14.47 -11.69 7.23
N CYS A 67 -13.22 -12.16 7.11
CA CYS A 67 -12.11 -11.31 6.65
C CYS A 67 -12.35 -10.80 5.23
N ALA A 68 -12.83 -11.65 4.33
CA ALA A 68 -13.13 -11.27 2.95
C ALA A 68 -14.23 -10.20 2.88
N ALA A 69 -15.26 -10.29 3.73
CA ALA A 69 -16.30 -9.27 3.84
C ALA A 69 -15.75 -7.90 4.26
N GLN A 70 -14.67 -7.89 5.05
CA GLN A 70 -13.96 -6.68 5.47
C GLN A 70 -12.85 -6.26 4.49
N LYS A 71 -12.68 -6.98 3.36
CA LYS A 71 -11.55 -6.82 2.42
C LYS A 71 -10.17 -7.04 3.08
N ALA A 72 -10.14 -7.63 4.26
CA ALA A 72 -8.92 -8.02 4.95
C ALA A 72 -8.45 -9.38 4.45
N MET A 73 -7.14 -9.62 4.51
CA MET A 73 -6.55 -10.91 4.14
C MET A 73 -6.54 -11.84 5.35
N PHE A 74 -7.08 -13.04 5.23
CA PHE A 74 -6.98 -14.03 6.30
C PHE A 74 -5.54 -14.57 6.41
N ARG A 75 -4.91 -14.38 7.56
CA ARG A 75 -3.59 -14.94 7.90
C ARG A 75 -3.78 -16.18 8.76
N ALA A 76 -3.47 -17.34 8.17
CA ALA A 76 -3.57 -18.62 8.84
C ALA A 76 -2.42 -18.81 9.85
N GLU A 77 -2.78 -19.31 11.02
CA GLU A 77 -1.85 -19.78 12.05
C GLU A 77 -1.78 -21.30 12.01
N TYR A 78 -0.56 -21.82 11.98
CA TYR A 78 -0.28 -23.24 11.83
C TYR A 78 0.26 -23.85 13.13
N ASP A 79 -0.18 -25.06 13.45
CA ASP A 79 0.45 -25.86 14.51
C ASP A 79 1.80 -26.45 14.07
N ASP A 80 2.46 -27.15 15.00
CA ASP A 80 3.73 -27.84 14.74
C ASP A 80 3.65 -28.92 13.65
N ARG A 81 2.44 -29.32 13.25
CA ARG A 81 2.19 -30.32 12.20
C ARG A 81 1.85 -29.70 10.85
N GLY A 82 1.78 -28.36 10.77
CA GLY A 82 1.39 -27.64 9.56
C GLY A 82 -0.13 -27.60 9.33
N CYS A 83 -0.94 -27.92 10.33
CA CYS A 83 -2.39 -27.77 10.25
C CYS A 83 -2.80 -26.35 10.65
N VAL A 84 -3.73 -25.75 9.91
CA VAL A 84 -4.34 -24.47 10.28
C VAL A 84 -5.20 -24.68 11.53
N ILE A 85 -4.81 -24.03 12.63
CA ILE A 85 -5.53 -24.11 13.91
C ILE A 85 -6.39 -22.88 14.16
N ASP A 86 -5.96 -21.72 13.67
CA ASP A 86 -6.68 -20.46 13.76
C ASP A 86 -6.19 -19.49 12.67
N GLY A 87 -6.64 -18.25 12.72
CA GLY A 87 -6.05 -17.14 11.99
C GLY A 87 -6.72 -15.82 12.34
N TYR A 88 -6.18 -14.75 11.81
CA TYR A 88 -6.67 -13.39 12.01
C TYR A 88 -6.84 -12.67 10.67
N CYS A 89 -7.67 -11.62 10.68
CA CYS A 89 -7.84 -10.74 9.53
C CYS A 89 -6.74 -9.68 9.55
N ASP A 90 -5.88 -9.70 8.55
CA ASP A 90 -4.85 -8.69 8.29
C ASP A 90 -5.44 -7.59 7.40
N ASP A 91 -5.73 -6.44 8.03
CA ASP A 91 -6.31 -5.26 7.40
C ASP A 91 -5.27 -4.30 6.81
N CYS A 92 -3.99 -4.71 6.76
CA CYS A 92 -2.91 -3.81 6.35
C CYS A 92 -3.12 -3.25 4.94
N ASN A 93 -3.63 -4.08 4.01
CA ASN A 93 -3.97 -3.66 2.64
C ASN A 93 -5.07 -2.61 2.62
N VAL A 94 -6.09 -2.78 3.48
CA VAL A 94 -7.21 -1.84 3.59
C VAL A 94 -6.71 -0.49 4.08
N ARG A 95 -5.90 -0.48 5.14
CA ARG A 95 -5.33 0.75 5.70
C ARG A 95 -4.39 1.46 4.72
N TYR A 96 -3.59 0.70 3.96
CA TYR A 96 -2.76 1.24 2.90
C TYR A 96 -3.61 1.86 1.77
N ASP A 97 -4.64 1.16 1.31
CA ASP A 97 -5.52 1.67 0.26
C ASP A 97 -6.26 2.94 0.69
N GLU A 98 -6.74 3.00 1.93
CA GLU A 98 -7.36 4.21 2.51
C GLU A 98 -6.37 5.38 2.58
N ALA A 99 -5.14 5.15 3.05
CA ALA A 99 -4.11 6.16 3.10
C ALA A 99 -3.72 6.65 1.69
N ARG A 100 -3.64 5.73 0.73
CA ARG A 100 -3.37 6.05 -0.67
C ARG A 100 -4.51 6.84 -1.31
N GLU A 101 -5.76 6.47 -1.04
CA GLU A 101 -6.90 7.22 -1.55
C GLU A 101 -6.93 8.66 -1.01
N ALA A 102 -6.70 8.84 0.29
CA ALA A 102 -6.59 10.17 0.88
C ALA A 102 -5.38 10.96 0.32
N TYR A 103 -4.27 10.27 0.07
CA TYR A 103 -3.12 10.84 -0.63
C TYR A 103 -3.50 11.34 -2.02
N ASP A 104 -4.08 10.50 -2.86
CA ASP A 104 -4.42 10.81 -4.25
C ASP A 104 -5.43 11.97 -4.34
N GLN A 105 -6.43 12.00 -3.46
CA GLN A 105 -7.42 13.08 -3.40
C GLN A 105 -6.77 14.44 -3.09
N ASN A 106 -5.91 14.50 -2.09
CA ASN A 106 -5.23 15.74 -1.72
C ASN A 106 -4.18 16.16 -2.77
N PHE A 107 -3.43 15.20 -3.33
CA PHE A 107 -2.50 15.45 -4.43
C PHE A 107 -3.23 16.08 -5.63
N PHE A 108 -4.40 15.54 -5.99
CA PHE A 108 -5.23 16.10 -7.05
C PHE A 108 -5.62 17.56 -6.78
N VAL A 109 -6.03 17.89 -5.55
CA VAL A 109 -6.36 19.27 -5.16
C VAL A 109 -5.14 20.19 -5.24
N ILE A 110 -3.97 19.73 -4.76
CA ILE A 110 -2.72 20.50 -4.82
C ILE A 110 -2.35 20.82 -6.27
N VAL A 111 -2.37 19.81 -7.15
CA VAL A 111 -2.06 20.00 -8.57
C VAL A 111 -3.07 20.93 -9.24
N LEU A 112 -4.36 20.81 -8.92
CA LEU A 112 -5.40 21.68 -9.47
C LEU A 112 -5.19 23.16 -9.09
N VAL A 113 -4.78 23.44 -7.84
CA VAL A 113 -4.51 24.81 -7.38
C VAL A 113 -3.26 25.39 -8.03
N ILE A 114 -2.23 24.56 -8.24
CA ILE A 114 -0.97 24.98 -8.85
C ILE A 114 -1.11 25.23 -10.36
N GLY A 115 -2.03 24.52 -11.03
CA GLY A 115 -2.34 24.69 -12.45
C GLY A 115 -1.65 23.69 -13.36
#